data_AF-A0A6P7GMI6-F1
#
_entry.id   AF-A0A6P7GMI6-F1
#
_cell.length_a   1.000
_cell.length_b   1.000
_cell.length_c   1.000
_cell.angle_alpha   90.00
_cell.angle_beta   90.00
_cell.angle_gamma   90.00
#
_symmetry.space_group_name_H-M   'P 1'
#
loop_
_entity.id
_entity.type
_entity.pdbx_description
1 polymer ?
#
loop_
_entity_poly.entity_id
_entity_poly.type
_entity_poly.pdbx_seq_one_letter_code
_entity_poly.pdbx_strand_id
1 'polypeptide(L)'
;MNTDLLKKAKRLRFTSEDDLLLIRQVRGVNPYFNHERWGDIQESVCEQTGKRFSIRCIKEHVENLINSWIKKERIDKAKSGIEEIQTEMDFLLQEVADLMKEAKLKKETKI
;
A
#
# COMPACT_ATOMS: atom_id res chain seq x y z
N MET A 1 -9.09 38.11 -17.80
CA MET A 1 -9.76 36.87 -17.34
C MET A 1 -8.97 36.35 -16.16
N ASN A 2 -9.56 36.34 -14.96
CA ASN A 2 -8.91 35.85 -13.74
C ASN A 2 -8.94 34.32 -13.73
N THR A 3 -7.79 33.70 -13.97
CA THR A 3 -7.62 32.23 -14.04
C THR A 3 -7.52 31.57 -12.65
N ASP A 4 -7.65 32.33 -11.56
CA ASP A 4 -7.42 31.85 -10.19
C ASP A 4 -8.60 31.15 -9.50
N LEU A 5 -9.77 31.03 -10.15
CA LEU A 5 -10.99 30.51 -9.52
C LEU A 5 -11.34 29.04 -9.86
N LEU A 6 -10.56 28.34 -10.70
CA LEU A 6 -10.92 26.99 -11.19
C LEU A 6 -10.03 25.83 -10.73
N LYS A 7 -9.11 26.02 -9.79
CA LYS A 7 -8.38 24.90 -9.17
C LYS A 7 -8.54 24.88 -7.66
N LYS A 8 -9.78 24.68 -7.18
CA LYS A 8 -9.94 23.83 -5.99
C LYS A 8 -9.38 22.47 -6.40
N ALA A 9 -8.08 22.26 -6.20
CA ALA A 9 -7.41 21.00 -6.48
C ALA A 9 -8.21 19.92 -5.75
N LYS A 10 -8.99 19.13 -6.50
CA LYS A 10 -9.72 18.00 -5.93
C LYS A 10 -8.67 17.17 -5.20
N ARG A 11 -8.83 16.98 -3.89
CA ARG A 11 -7.90 16.19 -3.09
C ARG A 11 -7.72 14.85 -3.81
N LEU A 12 -6.48 14.55 -4.20
CA LEU A 12 -6.13 13.25 -4.76
C LEU A 12 -6.46 12.18 -3.72
N ARG A 13 -7.22 11.18 -4.14
CA ARG A 13 -7.64 10.06 -3.29
C ARG A 13 -7.32 8.76 -4.00
N PHE A 14 -6.87 7.80 -3.21
CA PHE A 14 -6.79 6.42 -3.63
C PHE A 14 -8.20 5.84 -3.74
N THR A 15 -8.44 5.12 -4.82
CA THR A 15 -9.60 4.25 -5.02
C THR A 15 -9.22 2.80 -4.73
N SER A 16 -10.21 1.92 -4.58
CA SER A 16 -9.96 0.49 -4.38
C SER A 16 -9.14 -0.14 -5.52
N GLU A 17 -9.29 0.36 -6.75
CA GLU A 17 -8.48 -0.05 -7.90
C GLU A 17 -7.04 0.42 -7.77
N ASP A 18 -6.81 1.66 -7.32
CA ASP A 18 -5.46 2.16 -7.04
C ASP A 18 -4.80 1.33 -5.93
N ASP A 19 -5.55 0.96 -4.88
CA ASP A 19 -5.05 0.17 -3.75
C ASP A 19 -4.58 -1.21 -4.21
N LEU A 20 -5.40 -1.89 -5.02
CA LEU A 20 -5.06 -3.20 -5.57
C LEU A 20 -3.83 -3.13 -6.47
N LEU A 21 -3.79 -2.13 -7.37
CA LEU A 21 -2.63 -1.89 -8.23
C LEU A 21 -1.37 -1.64 -7.40
N LEU A 22 -1.46 -0.73 -6.44
CA LEU A 22 -0.33 -0.32 -5.60
C LEU A 22 0.25 -1.51 -4.83
N ILE A 23 -0.60 -2.32 -4.20
CA ILE A 23 -0.13 -3.47 -3.43
C ILE A 23 0.45 -4.55 -4.35
N ARG A 24 -0.11 -4.78 -5.54
CA ARG A 24 0.50 -5.67 -6.54
C ARG A 24 1.90 -5.20 -6.94
N GLN A 25 2.09 -3.90 -7.16
CA GLN A 25 3.40 -3.32 -7.47
C GLN A 25 4.39 -3.47 -6.30
N VAL A 26 3.96 -3.17 -5.08
CA VAL A 26 4.80 -3.34 -3.87
C VAL A 26 5.22 -4.79 -3.69
N ARG A 27 4.31 -5.75 -3.86
CA ARG A 27 4.62 -7.18 -3.81
C ARG A 27 5.64 -7.58 -4.89
N GLY A 28 5.40 -7.19 -6.14
CA GLY A 28 6.24 -7.59 -7.27
C GLY A 28 7.65 -6.99 -7.24
N VAL A 29 7.77 -5.72 -6.87
CA VAL A 29 9.05 -5.01 -6.82
C VAL A 29 9.80 -5.26 -5.51
N ASN A 30 9.06 -5.45 -4.42
CA ASN A 30 9.57 -5.66 -3.05
C ASN A 30 10.57 -4.55 -2.61
N PRO A 31 10.06 -3.37 -2.23
CA PRO A 31 10.90 -2.22 -1.90
C PRO A 31 11.45 -2.23 -0.47
N TYR A 32 11.12 -3.26 0.35
CA TYR A 32 11.58 -3.33 1.73
C TYR A 32 13.05 -3.78 1.85
N PHE A 33 13.53 -4.55 0.86
CA PHE A 33 14.93 -4.94 0.74
C PHE A 33 15.82 -3.86 0.14
N ASN A 34 15.30 -3.11 -0.85
CA ASN A 34 15.98 -1.95 -1.44
C ASN A 34 15.02 -0.76 -1.49
N HIS A 35 15.31 0.27 -0.68
CA HIS A 35 14.48 1.46 -0.53
C HIS A 35 14.44 2.36 -1.77
N GLU A 36 15.39 2.24 -2.69
CA GLU A 36 15.40 3.02 -3.93
C GLU A 36 14.28 2.59 -4.87
N ARG A 37 13.83 1.33 -4.77
CA ARG A 37 12.74 0.76 -5.57
C ARG A 37 11.36 1.40 -5.33
N TRP A 38 11.23 2.23 -4.30
CA TRP A 38 10.02 3.03 -4.10
C TRP A 38 9.83 4.07 -5.22
N GLY A 39 10.92 4.50 -5.88
CA GLY A 39 10.85 5.35 -7.07
C GLY A 39 10.13 4.64 -8.22
N ASP A 40 10.55 3.42 -8.53
CA ASP A 40 9.97 2.60 -9.62
C ASP A 40 8.46 2.35 -9.39
N ILE A 41 8.08 2.05 -8.14
CA ILE A 41 6.67 1.87 -7.76
C ILE A 41 5.89 3.17 -7.94
N GLN A 42 6.47 4.31 -7.54
CA GLN A 42 5.81 5.61 -7.66
C GLN A 42 5.56 5.97 -9.13
N GLU A 43 6.57 5.80 -9.99
CA GLU A 43 6.47 6.08 -11.42
C GLU A 43 5.36 5.22 -12.04
N SER A 44 5.45 3.90 -11.87
CA SER A 44 4.47 2.93 -12.37
C SER A 44 3.03 3.21 -11.90
N VAL A 45 2.83 3.51 -10.62
CA VAL A 45 1.49 3.85 -10.08
C VAL A 45 0.99 5.18 -10.64
N CYS A 46 1.85 6.19 -10.75
CA CYS A 46 1.44 7.50 -11.28
C CYS A 46 1.04 7.42 -12.76
N GLU A 47 1.78 6.63 -13.55
CA GLU A 47 1.48 6.41 -14.96
C GLU A 47 0.15 5.67 -15.15
N GLN A 48 -0.05 4.57 -14.44
CA GLN A 48 -1.24 3.73 -14.60
C GLN A 48 -2.52 4.39 -14.08
N THR A 49 -2.42 5.15 -12.98
CA THR A 49 -3.59 5.83 -12.38
C THR A 49 -3.85 7.21 -12.99
N GLY A 50 -2.87 7.77 -13.73
CA GLY A 50 -2.89 9.17 -14.18
C GLY A 50 -2.82 10.19 -13.03
N LYS A 51 -2.53 9.75 -11.81
CA LYS A 51 -2.50 10.57 -10.59
C LYS A 51 -1.06 10.82 -10.17
N ARG A 52 -0.76 12.03 -9.68
CA ARG A 52 0.59 12.35 -9.20
C ARG A 52 0.66 12.20 -7.68
N PHE A 53 1.23 11.08 -7.23
CA PHE A 53 1.51 10.82 -5.82
C PHE A 53 2.99 11.01 -5.52
N SER A 54 3.32 11.44 -4.30
CA SER A 54 4.70 11.44 -3.81
C SER A 54 5.07 10.07 -3.25
N ILE A 55 6.35 9.71 -3.25
CA ILE A 55 6.86 8.48 -2.61
C ILE A 55 6.39 8.40 -1.15
N ARG A 56 6.46 9.52 -0.42
CA ARG A 56 5.99 9.59 0.97
C ARG A 56 4.52 9.21 1.09
N CYS A 57 3.66 9.79 0.26
CA CYS A 57 2.23 9.51 0.25
C CYS A 57 1.96 8.03 -0.04
N ILE A 58 2.69 7.43 -0.98
CA ILE A 58 2.56 6.01 -1.33
C ILE A 58 2.93 5.13 -0.13
N LYS A 59 4.09 5.38 0.51
CA LYS A 59 4.54 4.62 1.68
C LYS A 59 3.54 4.69 2.82
N GLU A 60 3.12 5.90 3.20
CA GLU A 60 2.14 6.12 4.27
C GLU A 60 0.82 5.41 3.95
N HIS A 61 0.38 5.42 2.68
CA HIS A 61 -0.86 4.76 2.27
C HIS A 61 -0.76 3.24 2.35
N VAL A 62 0.34 2.64 1.87
CA VAL A 62 0.60 1.19 2.01
C VAL A 62 0.62 0.76 3.47
N GLU A 63 1.31 1.51 4.33
CA GLU A 63 1.35 1.24 5.77
C GLU A 63 -0.06 1.30 6.39
N ASN A 64 -0.87 2.29 5.99
CA ASN A 64 -2.25 2.42 6.47
C ASN A 64 -3.14 1.24 6.03
N LEU A 65 -3.01 0.77 4.78
CA LEU A 65 -3.74 -0.39 4.27
C LEU A 65 -3.40 -1.64 5.08
N ILE A 66 -2.10 -1.92 5.27
CA ILE A 66 -1.63 -3.09 6.03
C ILE A 66 -2.08 -3.01 7.48
N ASN A 67 -1.93 -1.86 8.14
CA ASN A 67 -2.34 -1.69 9.53
C ASN A 67 -3.86 -1.86 9.71
N SER A 68 -4.64 -1.39 8.75
CA SER A 68 -6.10 -1.56 8.76
C SER A 68 -6.48 -3.03 8.59
N TRP A 69 -5.83 -3.74 7.66
CA TRP A 69 -6.03 -5.18 7.46
C TRP A 69 -5.63 -6.01 8.69
N ILE A 70 -4.46 -5.77 9.29
CA ILE A 70 -4.04 -6.45 10.52
C ILE A 70 -5.04 -6.26 11.66
N LYS A 71 -5.59 -5.05 11.80
CA LYS A 71 -6.63 -4.77 12.80
C LYS A 71 -7.91 -5.56 12.52
N LYS A 72 -8.34 -5.59 11.26
CA LYS A 72 -9.51 -6.36 10.81
C LYS A 72 -9.32 -7.86 11.12
N GLU A 73 -8.20 -8.44 10.67
CA GLU A 73 -7.82 -9.83 10.94
C GLU A 73 -7.85 -10.20 12.43
N ARG A 74 -7.37 -9.30 13.30
CA ARG A 74 -7.41 -9.52 14.75
C ARG A 74 -8.83 -9.52 15.31
N ILE A 75 -9.68 -8.63 14.81
CA ILE A 75 -11.09 -8.55 15.22
C ILE A 75 -11.83 -9.81 14.76
N ASP A 76 -11.59 -10.25 13.53
CA ASP A 76 -12.29 -11.39 12.95
C ASP A 76 -11.86 -12.70 13.62
N LYS A 77 -10.56 -12.87 13.90
CA LYS A 77 -10.05 -13.99 14.71
C LYS A 77 -10.64 -14.01 16.12
N ALA A 78 -10.83 -12.84 16.73
CA ALA A 78 -11.43 -12.74 18.06
C ALA A 78 -12.93 -13.07 18.09
N LYS A 79 -13.63 -12.95 16.95
CA LYS A 79 -15.08 -13.17 16.85
C LYS A 79 -15.51 -14.64 16.68
N SER A 80 -14.58 -15.61 16.74
CA SER A 80 -14.77 -17.07 16.56
C SER A 80 -16.15 -17.50 16.03
N GLY A 81 -16.30 -17.58 14.70
CA GLY A 81 -17.53 -18.12 14.09
C GLY A 81 -17.88 -17.56 12.72
N ILE A 82 -17.17 -16.55 12.22
CA ILE A 82 -17.35 -16.03 10.86
C ILE A 82 -16.09 -16.34 10.06
N GLU A 83 -16.14 -17.36 9.22
CA GLU A 83 -15.19 -17.52 8.12
C GLU A 83 -15.56 -16.47 7.05
N GLU A 84 -14.89 -15.32 7.08
CA GLU A 84 -14.97 -14.38 5.96
C GLU A 84 -14.23 -14.96 4.74
N ILE A 85 -14.83 -14.81 3.57
CA ILE A 85 -14.18 -15.16 2.31
C ILE A 85 -13.00 -14.21 2.13
N GLN A 86 -11.77 -14.74 2.20
CA GLN A 86 -10.57 -13.95 1.91
C GLN A 86 -10.60 -13.47 0.45
N THR A 87 -10.47 -12.17 0.28
CA THR A 87 -10.39 -11.52 -1.03
C THR A 87 -8.97 -11.58 -1.58
N GLU A 88 -8.79 -11.35 -2.87
CA GLU A 88 -7.44 -11.20 -3.47
C GLU A 88 -6.62 -10.13 -2.74
N MET A 89 -7.27 -9.04 -2.34
CA MET A 89 -6.65 -7.95 -1.60
C MET A 89 -6.07 -8.44 -0.25
N ASP A 90 -6.78 -9.32 0.44
CA ASP A 90 -6.34 -9.87 1.73
C ASP A 90 -5.09 -10.74 1.57
N PHE A 91 -5.05 -11.59 0.55
CA PHE A 91 -3.87 -12.40 0.23
C PHE A 91 -2.65 -11.52 -0.07
N LEU A 92 -2.83 -10.50 -0.91
CA LEU A 92 -1.73 -9.61 -1.27
C LEU A 92 -1.24 -8.78 -0.08
N LEU A 93 -2.15 -8.31 0.78
CA LEU A 93 -1.78 -7.57 1.99
C LEU A 93 -1.03 -8.45 2.99
N GLN A 94 -1.42 -9.72 3.11
CA GLN A 94 -0.68 -10.68 3.93
C GLN A 94 0.75 -10.85 3.42
N GLU A 95 0.94 -11.11 2.13
CA GLU A 95 2.27 -11.28 1.54
C GLU A 95 3.13 -10.03 1.71
N VAL A 96 2.58 -8.83 1.48
CA VAL A 96 3.31 -7.58 1.70
C VAL A 96 3.67 -7.37 3.18
N ALA A 97 2.76 -7.71 4.09
CA ALA A 97 3.05 -7.66 5.53
C ALA A 97 4.17 -8.63 5.93
N ASP A 98 4.25 -9.80 5.31
CA ASP A 98 5.31 -10.77 5.55
C ASP A 98 6.65 -10.30 4.97
N LEU A 99 6.67 -9.71 3.76
CA LEU A 99 7.86 -9.04 3.21
C LEU A 99 8.40 -7.95 4.14
N MET A 100 7.50 -7.15 4.75
CA MET A 100 7.89 -6.15 5.74
C MET A 100 8.56 -6.77 6.97
N LYS A 101 8.01 -7.87 7.49
CA LYS A 101 8.58 -8.56 8.66
C LYS A 101 9.93 -9.17 8.33
N GLU A 102 10.06 -9.85 7.20
CA GLU A 102 11.33 -10.45 6.76
C GLU A 102 12.43 -9.40 6.60
N ALA A 103 12.10 -8.25 6.00
CA ALA A 103 13.05 -7.16 5.84
C ALA A 103 13.50 -6.58 7.20
N LYS A 104 12.61 -6.54 8.20
CA LYS A 104 12.97 -6.13 9.57
C LYS A 104 13.90 -7.14 10.24
N LEU A 105 13.55 -8.43 10.21
CA LEU A 105 14.36 -9.50 10.80
C LEU A 105 15.78 -9.55 10.20
N LYS A 106 15.89 -9.42 8.87
CA LYS A 106 17.20 -9.40 8.19
C LYS A 106 18.04 -8.16 8.51
N LYS A 107 17.43 -7.03 8.85
CA LYS A 107 18.16 -5.85 9.35
C LYS A 107 18.70 -6.09 10.77
N GLU A 108 17.93 -6.75 11.62
CA GLU A 108 18.30 -7.05 13.01
C GLU A 108 19.35 -8.16 13.13
N THR A 109 19.41 -9.08 12.15
CA THR A 109 20.38 -10.20 12.15
C THR A 109 21.75 -9.79 11.59
N LYS A 110 21.88 -8.61 10.98
CA LYS A 110 23.19 -8.03 10.62
C LYS A 110 23.78 -7.32 11.85
N ILE A 111 24.22 -8.12 12.83
CA ILE A 111 25.06 -7.69 13.96
C ILE A 111 26.33 -8.52 13.91
#